data_AF-A0A8J7UP63-F1
#
_entry.id   AF-A0A8J7UP63-F1
#
_cell.length_a   1.000
_cell.length_b   1.000
_cell.length_c   1.000
_cell.angle_alpha   90.00
_cell.angle_beta   90.00
_cell.angle_gamma   90.00
#
_symmetry.space_group_name_H-M   'P 1'
#
loop_
_entity.id
_entity.type
_entity.pdbx_description
1 polymer ?
#
loop_
_entity_poly.entity_id
_entity_poly.type
_entity_poly.pdbx_seq_one_letter_code
_entity_poly.pdbx_strand_id
1 'polypeptide(L)'
;MTEQELCEECDSTCVGPCLSILKKGNLIEEQWRMPEPGKKPSKEFRTTYGGFRANFQCTMTDLADLIYLALSTDEHLRTMVTCVEDELEIGNTSIADIARKYGVSPLYVKGLTKRIPNLDVKGQGLMYVEDTR
;
A
#
# COMPACT_ATOMS: atom_id res chain seq x y z
N MET A 1 7.43 19.02 0.39
CA MET A 1 7.44 19.32 1.83
C MET A 1 8.20 18.23 2.56
N THR A 2 9.01 18.59 3.56
CA THR A 2 9.69 17.62 4.43
C THR A 2 8.72 17.09 5.51
N GLU A 3 9.08 15.98 6.15
CA GLU A 3 8.30 15.46 7.28
C GLU A 3 8.16 16.48 8.41
N GLN A 4 9.24 17.24 8.68
CA GLN A 4 9.25 18.28 9.70
C GLN A 4 8.27 19.41 9.35
N GLU A 5 8.28 19.89 8.11
CA GLU A 5 7.32 20.90 7.62
C GLU A 5 5.87 20.37 7.70
N LEU A 6 5.64 19.09 7.40
CA LEU A 6 4.31 18.48 7.52
C LEU A 6 3.85 18.38 8.98
N CYS A 7 4.75 18.11 9.93
CA CYS A 7 4.43 18.11 11.36
C CYS A 7 4.16 19.50 11.94
N GLU A 8 4.61 20.56 11.27
CA GLU A 8 4.30 21.95 11.64
C GLU A 8 2.90 22.38 11.16
N GLU A 9 2.45 21.85 10.01
CA GLU A 9 1.13 22.18 9.44
C GLU A 9 0.00 21.21 9.84
N CYS A 10 0.33 19.96 10.15
CA CYS A 10 -0.61 18.89 10.48
C CYS A 10 -0.37 18.35 11.89
N ASP A 11 -1.31 17.54 12.39
CA ASP A 11 -1.08 16.78 13.62
C ASP A 11 0.11 15.82 13.44
N SER A 12 1.20 16.10 14.14
CA SER A 12 2.44 15.29 14.12
C SER A 12 2.22 13.79 14.33
N THR A 13 1.15 13.40 15.03
CA THR A 13 0.83 11.98 15.27
C THR A 13 0.33 11.25 14.03
N CYS A 14 -0.24 11.97 13.05
CA CYS A 14 -0.81 11.38 11.84
C CYS A 14 0.14 11.43 10.63
N VAL A 15 1.17 12.29 10.65
CA VAL A 15 2.07 12.50 9.51
C VAL A 15 2.76 11.21 9.05
N GLY A 16 3.39 10.47 9.97
CA GLY A 16 4.06 9.21 9.64
C GLY A 16 3.13 8.16 9.02
N PRO A 17 2.00 7.80 9.68
CA PRO A 17 1.01 6.88 9.14
C PRO A 17 0.44 7.32 7.78
N CYS A 18 0.11 8.60 7.63
CA CYS A 18 -0.42 9.15 6.37
C CYS A 18 0.61 9.05 5.24
N LEU A 19 1.87 9.40 5.49
CA LEU A 19 2.93 9.27 4.50
C LEU A 19 3.12 7.81 4.07
N SER A 20 3.03 6.86 4.99
CA SER A 20 3.10 5.42 4.66
C SER A 20 1.96 4.99 3.73
N ILE A 21 0.72 5.37 4.04
CA ILE A 21 -0.46 5.05 3.23
C ILE A 21 -0.35 5.69 1.83
N LEU A 22 0.03 6.97 1.76
CA LEU A 22 0.13 7.69 0.49
C LEU A 22 1.23 7.13 -0.41
N LYS A 23 2.38 6.72 0.16
CA LYS A 23 3.44 6.02 -0.58
C LYS A 23 2.95 4.69 -1.11
N LYS A 24 2.27 3.91 -0.27
CA LYS A 24 1.74 2.59 -0.65
C LYS A 24 0.72 2.65 -1.78
N GLY A 25 -0.05 3.75 -1.82
CA GLY A 25 -0.98 4.08 -2.91
C GLY A 25 -0.34 4.74 -4.12
N ASN A 26 0.99 4.95 -4.13
CA ASN A 26 1.74 5.67 -5.17
C ASN A 26 1.20 7.08 -5.46
N LEU A 27 0.72 7.77 -4.41
CA LEU A 27 0.16 9.12 -4.48
C LEU A 27 1.21 10.21 -4.20
N ILE A 28 2.31 9.82 -3.55
CA ILE A 28 3.46 10.68 -3.28
C ILE A 28 4.77 9.99 -3.68
N GLU A 29 5.75 10.78 -4.09
CA GLU A 29 7.12 10.36 -4.36
C GLU A 29 8.08 10.95 -3.32
N GLU A 30 9.18 10.23 -3.05
CA GLU A 30 10.29 10.69 -2.21
C GLU A 30 11.43 11.23 -3.08
N GLN A 31 11.87 12.45 -2.80
CA GLN A 31 13.07 13.03 -3.40
C GLN A 31 14.02 13.50 -2.32
N TRP A 32 15.32 13.27 -2.52
CA TRP A 32 16.34 13.85 -1.65
C TRP A 32 16.54 15.33 -1.98
N ARG A 33 16.38 16.18 -0.97
CA ARG A 33 16.66 17.62 -1.07
C ARG A 33 17.80 18.00 -0.14
N MET A 34 18.73 18.79 -0.65
CA MET A 34 19.72 19.49 0.16
C MET A 34 19.11 20.83 0.59
N PRO A 35 18.80 21.03 1.89
CA PRO A 35 18.23 22.30 2.34
C PRO A 35 19.24 23.45 2.19
N GLU A 36 20.50 23.23 2.57
CA GLU A 36 21.61 24.18 2.40
C GLU A 36 22.96 23.43 2.20
N PRO A 37 23.97 24.06 1.56
CA PRO A 37 25.30 23.49 1.43
C PRO A 37 25.90 23.14 2.80
N GLY A 38 26.18 21.86 3.04
CA GLY A 38 26.79 21.38 4.30
C GLY A 38 25.81 20.92 5.38
N LYS A 39 24.49 21.10 5.20
CA LYS A 39 23.47 20.49 6.07
C LYS A 39 23.15 19.06 5.63
N LYS A 40 22.59 18.26 6.55
CA LYS A 40 22.18 16.88 6.23
C LYS A 40 21.05 16.90 5.18
N PRO A 41 21.12 16.05 4.15
CA PRO A 41 20.04 15.93 3.18
C PRO A 41 18.75 15.46 3.88
N SER A 42 17.63 16.06 3.49
CA SER A 42 16.30 15.76 4.02
C SER A 42 15.43 15.13 2.93
N LYS A 43 14.55 14.21 3.33
CA LYS A 43 13.54 13.64 2.43
C LYS A 43 12.43 14.66 2.20
N GLU A 44 12.15 14.92 0.93
CA GLU A 44 11.03 15.75 0.48
C GLU A 44 9.96 14.85 -0.15
N PHE A 45 8.71 15.06 0.27
CA PHE A 45 7.55 14.40 -0.30
C PHE A 45 6.87 15.34 -1.29
N ARG A 46 6.55 14.79 -2.46
CA ARG A 46 5.81 15.50 -3.53
C ARG A 46 4.65 14.64 -4.00
N THR A 47 3.51 15.27 -4.29
CA THR A 47 2.39 14.55 -4.94
C THR A 47 2.80 14.10 -6.33
N THR A 48 2.59 12.82 -6.63
CA THR A 48 2.94 12.22 -7.93
C THR A 48 2.13 12.85 -9.07
N TYR A 49 0.89 13.27 -8.77
CA TYR A 49 -0.02 13.85 -9.74
C TYR A 49 -0.71 15.10 -9.20
N GLY A 50 -0.72 16.17 -9.99
CA GLY A 50 -1.59 17.34 -9.76
C GLY A 50 -3.07 17.07 -10.08
N GLY A 51 -3.36 15.97 -10.79
CA GLY A 51 -4.71 15.47 -11.05
C GLY A 51 -4.68 13.95 -11.30
N PHE A 52 -5.61 13.21 -10.71
CA PHE A 52 -5.68 11.75 -10.85
C PHE A 52 -6.37 11.35 -12.16
N ARG A 53 -5.64 10.62 -13.03
CA ARG A 53 -6.20 10.01 -14.24
C ARG A 53 -5.88 8.52 -14.23
N ALA A 54 -6.90 7.69 -14.03
CA ALA A 54 -6.79 6.25 -14.12
C ALA A 54 -7.54 5.74 -15.37
N ASN A 55 -6.82 5.08 -16.28
CA ASN A 55 -7.39 4.33 -17.38
C ASN A 55 -7.12 2.85 -17.10
N PHE A 56 -8.16 2.06 -16.84
CA PHE A 56 -8.03 0.62 -16.68
C PHE A 56 -9.21 -0.10 -17.32
N GLN A 57 -8.96 -1.32 -17.78
CA GLN A 57 -9.97 -2.25 -18.27
C GLN A 57 -9.91 -3.49 -17.39
N CYS A 58 -11.05 -3.89 -16.83
CA CYS A 58 -11.19 -5.07 -15.99
C CYS A 58 -12.56 -5.71 -16.25
N THR A 59 -12.75 -6.94 -15.76
CA THR A 59 -14.06 -7.59 -15.83
C THR A 59 -15.02 -6.96 -14.81
N MET A 60 -16.32 -7.23 -14.96
CA MET A 60 -17.30 -6.77 -13.96
C MET A 60 -17.04 -7.38 -12.58
N THR A 61 -16.59 -8.64 -12.55
CA THR A 61 -16.22 -9.34 -11.31
C THR A 61 -15.02 -8.67 -10.63
N ASP A 62 -13.99 -8.33 -11.41
CA ASP A 62 -12.82 -7.59 -10.90
C ASP A 62 -13.22 -6.23 -10.32
N LEU A 63 -14.11 -5.50 -11.00
CA LEU A 63 -14.61 -4.22 -10.51
C LEU A 63 -15.39 -4.38 -9.20
N ALA A 64 -16.24 -5.41 -9.10
CA ALA A 64 -16.98 -5.71 -7.88
C ALA A 64 -16.03 -6.06 -6.71
N ASP A 65 -15.00 -6.88 -6.96
CA ASP A 65 -13.95 -7.21 -6.00
C ASP A 65 -13.24 -5.95 -5.51
N LEU A 66 -12.84 -5.05 -6.42
CA LEU A 66 -12.18 -3.79 -6.07
C LEU A 66 -13.07 -2.88 -5.22
N ILE A 67 -14.34 -2.74 -5.57
CA ILE A 67 -15.31 -1.93 -4.82
C ILE A 67 -15.53 -2.54 -3.42
N TYR A 68 -15.70 -3.86 -3.36
CA TYR A 68 -15.85 -4.58 -2.09
C TYR A 68 -14.62 -4.38 -1.20
N LEU A 69 -13.42 -4.57 -1.74
CA LEU A 69 -12.17 -4.36 -1.01
C LEU A 69 -11.98 -2.91 -0.56
N ALA A 70 -12.44 -1.92 -1.33
CA ALA A 70 -12.31 -0.52 -0.98
C ALA A 70 -13.29 -0.07 0.11
N LEU A 71 -14.52 -0.60 0.11
CA LEU A 71 -15.62 -0.08 0.95
C LEU A 71 -16.00 -0.99 2.11
N SER A 72 -15.76 -2.30 1.99
CA SER A 72 -16.22 -3.27 2.98
C SER A 72 -15.42 -3.17 4.28
N THR A 73 -16.11 -3.34 5.41
CA THR A 73 -15.51 -3.52 6.74
C THR A 73 -15.94 -4.85 7.37
N ASP A 74 -16.50 -5.75 6.56
CA ASP A 74 -17.01 -7.05 6.97
C ASP A 74 -15.92 -7.91 7.63
N GLU A 75 -16.32 -8.71 8.61
CA GLU A 75 -15.51 -9.70 9.30
C GLU A 75 -14.92 -10.72 8.32
N HIS A 76 -15.64 -11.08 7.25
CA HIS A 76 -15.11 -11.96 6.20
C HIS A 76 -13.79 -11.42 5.63
N LEU A 77 -13.69 -10.10 5.47
CA LEU A 77 -12.49 -9.49 4.92
C LEU A 77 -11.31 -9.56 5.91
N ARG A 78 -11.58 -9.43 7.21
CA ARG A 78 -10.57 -9.59 8.26
C ARG A 78 -10.05 -11.02 8.32
N THR A 79 -10.94 -12.01 8.26
CA THR A 79 -10.56 -13.42 8.18
C THR A 79 -9.68 -13.68 6.96
N MET A 80 -10.02 -13.12 5.80
CA MET A 80 -9.20 -13.25 4.59
C MET A 80 -7.81 -12.60 4.74
N VAL A 81 -7.70 -11.47 5.43
CA VAL A 81 -6.40 -10.84 5.75
C VAL A 81 -5.54 -11.82 6.56
N THR A 82 -6.08 -12.35 7.66
CA THR A 82 -5.35 -13.31 8.52
C THR A 82 -4.94 -14.55 7.74
N CYS A 83 -5.83 -15.13 6.93
CA CYS A 83 -5.50 -16.29 6.11
C CYS A 83 -4.34 -16.00 5.13
N VAL A 84 -4.27 -14.81 4.53
CA VAL A 84 -3.17 -14.46 3.63
C VAL A 84 -1.86 -14.28 4.40
N GLU A 85 -1.91 -13.66 5.59
CA GLU A 85 -0.72 -13.54 6.47
C GLU A 85 -0.20 -14.91 6.92
N ASP A 86 -1.09 -15.83 7.31
CA ASP A 86 -0.71 -17.21 7.68
C ASP A 86 0.00 -17.93 6.52
N GLU A 87 -0.46 -17.74 5.28
CA GLU A 87 0.21 -18.32 4.10
C GLU A 87 1.64 -17.77 3.91
N LEU A 88 1.83 -16.47 4.15
CA LEU A 88 3.13 -15.84 4.08
C LEU A 88 4.07 -16.37 5.16
N GLU A 89 3.57 -16.59 6.37
CA GLU A 89 4.36 -17.13 7.49
C GLU A 89 4.83 -18.57 7.22
N ILE A 90 4.02 -19.40 6.56
CA ILE A 90 4.43 -20.76 6.15
C ILE A 90 5.29 -20.77 4.87
N GLY A 91 5.59 -19.60 4.29
CA GLY A 91 6.48 -19.43 3.14
C GLY A 91 5.78 -19.44 1.77
N ASN A 92 4.45 -19.49 1.72
CA ASN A 92 3.69 -19.35 0.48
C ASN A 92 3.55 -17.87 0.11
N THR A 93 4.40 -17.41 -0.81
CA THR A 93 4.40 -16.02 -1.29
C THR A 93 3.65 -15.83 -2.61
N SER A 94 3.21 -16.90 -3.27
CA SER A 94 2.66 -16.84 -4.62
C SER A 94 1.22 -16.33 -4.63
N ILE A 95 0.97 -15.20 -5.30
CA ILE A 95 -0.37 -14.62 -5.43
C ILE A 95 -1.33 -15.61 -6.11
N ALA A 96 -0.83 -16.33 -7.12
CA ALA A 96 -1.65 -17.29 -7.87
C ALA A 96 -2.05 -18.49 -7.01
N ASP A 97 -1.15 -18.98 -6.16
CA ASP A 97 -1.41 -20.13 -5.31
C ASP A 97 -2.36 -19.77 -4.16
N ILE A 98 -2.15 -18.61 -3.54
CA ILE A 98 -3.06 -18.04 -2.53
C ILE A 98 -4.46 -17.84 -3.13
N ALA A 99 -4.54 -17.21 -4.31
CA ALA A 99 -5.82 -16.98 -4.99
C ALA A 99 -6.57 -18.29 -5.27
N ARG A 100 -5.85 -19.32 -5.75
CA ARG A 100 -6.41 -20.65 -6.00
C ARG A 100 -6.88 -21.33 -4.72
N LYS A 101 -6.08 -21.26 -3.65
CA LYS A 101 -6.39 -21.88 -2.35
C LYS A 101 -7.68 -21.37 -1.74
N TYR A 102 -7.90 -20.05 -1.82
CA TYR A 102 -9.09 -19.41 -1.24
C TYR A 102 -10.22 -19.16 -2.24
N GLY A 103 -10.08 -19.59 -3.49
CA GLY A 103 -11.12 -19.46 -4.51
C GLY A 103 -11.42 -18.00 -4.90
N VAL A 104 -10.44 -17.12 -4.80
CA VAL A 104 -10.58 -15.68 -5.13
C VAL A 104 -9.77 -15.31 -6.36
N SER A 105 -10.02 -14.12 -6.93
CA SER A 105 -9.23 -13.62 -8.05
C SER A 105 -7.82 -13.21 -7.60
N PRO A 106 -6.79 -13.34 -8.46
CA PRO A 106 -5.46 -12.79 -8.16
C PRO A 106 -5.48 -11.27 -7.92
N LEU A 107 -6.43 -10.56 -8.55
CA LEU A 107 -6.66 -9.14 -8.29
C LEU A 107 -7.16 -8.90 -6.87
N TYR A 108 -8.06 -9.75 -6.37
CA TYR A 108 -8.56 -9.67 -5.01
C TYR A 108 -7.42 -9.78 -4.00
N VAL A 109 -6.53 -10.76 -4.17
CA VAL A 109 -5.34 -10.92 -3.29
C VAL A 109 -4.45 -9.67 -3.35
N LYS A 110 -4.18 -9.14 -4.55
CA LYS A 110 -3.41 -7.89 -4.73
C LYS A 110 -4.07 -6.68 -4.11
N GLY A 111 -5.40 -6.57 -4.17
CA GLY A 111 -6.13 -5.48 -3.53
C GLY A 111 -6.13 -5.61 -2.00
N LEU A 112 -6.19 -6.85 -1.49
CA LEU A 112 -6.13 -7.13 -0.06
C LEU A 112 -4.82 -6.65 0.57
N THR A 113 -3.68 -6.83 -0.12
CA THR A 113 -2.38 -6.36 0.39
C THR A 113 -2.38 -4.86 0.66
N LYS A 114 -3.13 -4.06 -0.11
CA LYS A 114 -3.20 -2.61 0.10
C LYS A 114 -3.84 -2.23 1.43
N ARG A 115 -4.64 -3.12 2.02
CA ARG A 115 -5.21 -2.96 3.37
C ARG A 115 -4.30 -3.42 4.51
N ILE A 116 -3.29 -4.26 4.23
CA ILE A 116 -2.39 -4.85 5.23
C ILE A 116 -1.12 -3.99 5.32
N PRO A 117 -0.92 -3.16 6.36
CA PRO A 117 0.12 -2.12 6.38
C PRO A 117 1.51 -2.59 5.97
N ASN A 118 1.93 -3.75 6.49
CA ASN A 118 3.29 -4.26 6.34
C ASN A 118 3.44 -5.22 5.15
N LEU A 119 2.48 -5.26 4.23
CA LEU A 119 2.50 -6.17 3.08
C LEU A 119 2.45 -5.42 1.75
N ASP A 120 3.26 -5.87 0.80
CA ASP A 120 3.25 -5.36 -0.56
C ASP A 120 3.45 -6.46 -1.61
N VAL A 121 3.26 -6.08 -2.87
CA VAL A 121 3.33 -6.99 -4.03
C VAL A 121 4.64 -6.78 -4.76
N LYS A 122 5.43 -7.84 -4.94
CA LYS A 122 6.64 -7.84 -5.77
C LYS A 122 6.54 -8.86 -6.89
N GLY A 123 6.27 -8.34 -8.10
CA GLY A 123 6.03 -9.17 -9.28
C GLY A 123 4.77 -10.01 -9.11
N GLN A 124 4.93 -11.33 -9.02
CA GLN A 124 3.85 -12.30 -8.78
C GLN A 124 3.79 -12.81 -7.34
N GLY A 125 4.65 -12.28 -6.46
CA GLY A 125 4.72 -12.68 -5.06
C GLY A 125 4.27 -11.58 -4.09
N LEU A 126 3.91 -12.01 -2.89
CA LEU A 126 3.69 -11.19 -1.71
C LEU A 126 4.97 -11.12 -0.89
N MET A 127 5.22 -9.97 -0.26
CA MET A 127 6.35 -9.79 0.63
C MET A 127 6.02 -8.81 1.75
N TYR A 128 6.60 -9.04 2.92
CA TYR A 128 6.59 -8.04 3.97
C TYR A 128 7.45 -6.84 3.57
N VAL A 129 6.93 -5.65 3.81
CA VAL A 129 7.69 -4.41 3.68
C VAL A 129 8.59 -4.34 4.90
N GLU A 130 9.90 -4.45 4.70
CA GLU A 130 10.86 -4.19 5.76
C GLU A 130 10.74 -2.72 6.17
N ASP A 131 10.36 -2.48 7.42
CA ASP A 131 10.27 -1.16 8.02
C ASP A 131 11.68 -0.54 7.99
N THR A 132 11.93 0.34 7.01
CA THR A 132 13.21 1.03 6.89
C THR A 132 13.21 2.14 7.94
N ARG A 133 13.57 1.77 9.18
CA ARG A 133 13.90 2.69 10.26
C ARG A 133 15.12 3.54 9.94
#